data_AF-X0Z4N9-F1
#
_entry.id   AF-X0Z4N9-F1
#
_cell.length_a   1.000
_cell.length_b   1.000
_cell.length_c   1.000
_cell.angle_alpha   90.00
_cell.angle_beta   90.00
_cell.angle_gamma   90.00
#
_symmetry.space_group_name_H-M   'P 1'
#
loop_
_entity.id
_entity.type
_entity.pdbx_description
1 polymer ?
#
loop_
_entity_poly.entity_id
_entity_poly.type
_entity_poly.pdbx_seq_one_letter_code
_entity_poly.pdbx_strand_id
1 'polypeptide(L)'
;KDSDENIIEEYQQEIKRPIRDSTAHFVTEILKRVITSGTGKRADIGRPAAGKTGTTQEYTDAWFVGYTPELTASVWIGYPEETKPMSRIRDTIVVGGTFPADIWRIFMSQIGN
;
A
#
# COMPACT_ATOMS: atom_id res chain seq x y z
N LYS A 1 23.84 -1.60 -19.02
CA LYS A 1 24.92 -1.57 -20.03
C LYS A 1 26.20 -2.12 -19.40
N ASP A 2 27.10 -2.72 -20.18
CA ASP A 2 28.43 -3.10 -19.69
C ASP A 2 29.40 -1.89 -19.71
N SER A 3 30.67 -2.14 -19.40
CA SER A 3 31.74 -1.13 -19.41
C SER A 3 32.04 -0.56 -20.79
N ASP A 4 31.61 -1.25 -21.86
CA ASP A 4 31.81 -0.87 -23.26
C ASP A 4 30.52 -0.27 -23.87
N GLU A 5 29.59 0.15 -23.01
CA GLU A 5 28.29 0.73 -23.33
C GLU A 5 27.29 -0.18 -24.07
N ASN A 6 27.56 -1.49 -24.17
CA ASN A 6 26.62 -2.42 -24.79
C ASN A 6 25.38 -2.60 -23.90
N ILE A 7 24.20 -2.61 -24.51
CA ILE A 7 22.95 -2.91 -23.81
C ILE A 7 22.92 -4.43 -23.55
N ILE A 8 23.21 -4.81 -22.31
CA ILE A 8 23.16 -6.20 -21.82
C ILE A 8 21.75 -6.69 -21.53
N GLU A 9 20.86 -5.77 -21.16
CA GLU A 9 19.47 -6.05 -20.83
C GLU A 9 18.68 -4.75 -21.03
N GLU A 10 17.53 -4.86 -21.71
CA GLU A 10 16.58 -3.78 -21.88
C GLU A 10 15.22 -4.26 -21.37
N TYR A 11 14.68 -3.56 -20.37
CA TYR A 11 13.39 -3.90 -19.82
C TYR A 11 12.27 -3.41 -20.76
N GLN A 12 11.71 -4.33 -21.52
CA GLN A 12 10.52 -4.10 -22.35
C GLN A 12 9.27 -4.47 -21.53
N GLN A 13 8.49 -3.47 -21.13
CA GLN A 13 7.31 -3.70 -20.31
C GLN A 13 6.14 -4.26 -21.14
N GLU A 14 5.82 -5.53 -20.96
CA GLU A 14 4.61 -6.13 -21.55
C GLU A 14 3.39 -5.80 -20.67
N ILE A 15 2.55 -4.85 -21.12
CA ILE A 15 1.33 -4.48 -20.38
C ILE A 15 0.21 -5.48 -20.70
N LYS A 16 -0.10 -6.35 -19.73
CA LYS A 16 -1.27 -7.24 -19.79
C LYS A 16 -2.46 -6.59 -19.09
N ARG A 17 -3.66 -6.78 -19.65
CA ARG A 17 -4.93 -6.36 -19.04
C ARG A 17 -5.64 -7.59 -18.44
N PRO A 18 -5.33 -7.96 -17.18
CA PRO A 18 -5.88 -9.17 -16.58
C PRO A 18 -7.37 -9.02 -16.17
N ILE A 19 -7.87 -7.79 -16.06
CA ILE A 19 -9.23 -7.47 -15.66
C ILE A 19 -9.82 -6.41 -16.59
N ARG A 20 -11.16 -6.37 -16.67
CA ARG A 20 -11.88 -5.34 -17.44
C ARG A 20 -11.77 -3.99 -16.73
N ASP A 21 -11.66 -2.91 -17.52
CA ASP A 21 -11.57 -1.54 -17.01
C ASP A 21 -12.75 -1.18 -16.09
N SER A 22 -13.96 -1.63 -16.43
CA SER A 22 -15.15 -1.44 -15.60
C SER A 22 -15.01 -2.10 -14.21
N THR A 23 -14.45 -3.31 -14.16
CA THR A 23 -14.21 -4.02 -12.91
C THR A 23 -13.17 -3.31 -12.07
N ALA A 24 -12.06 -2.89 -12.69
CA ALA A 24 -11.00 -2.12 -12.02
C ALA A 24 -11.53 -0.79 -11.46
N HIS A 25 -12.39 -0.11 -12.21
CA HIS A 25 -13.04 1.13 -11.79
C HIS A 25 -13.91 0.92 -10.55
N PHE A 26 -14.81 -0.09 -10.56
CA PHE A 26 -15.65 -0.38 -9.39
C PHE A 26 -14.83 -0.75 -8.14
N VAL A 27 -13.78 -1.57 -8.31
CA VAL A 27 -12.87 -1.90 -7.21
C VAL A 27 -12.22 -0.63 -6.65
N THR A 28 -11.76 0.27 -7.53
CA THR A 28 -11.17 1.55 -7.12
C THR A 28 -12.16 2.40 -6.32
N GLU A 29 -13.42 2.51 -6.76
CA GLU A 29 -14.44 3.28 -6.03
C GLU A 29 -14.73 2.69 -4.64
N ILE A 30 -14.73 1.37 -4.50
CA ILE A 30 -14.86 0.69 -3.20
C ILE A 30 -13.64 0.98 -2.32
N LEU A 31 -12.44 0.88 -2.88
CA LEU A 31 -11.18 1.06 -2.14
C LEU A 31 -10.93 2.53 -1.72
N LYS A 32 -11.43 3.51 -2.49
CA LYS A 32 -11.48 4.93 -2.05
C LYS A 32 -12.27 5.10 -0.75
N ARG A 33 -13.34 4.32 -0.55
CA ARG A 33 -14.16 4.39 0.67
C ARG A 33 -13.43 3.89 1.91
N VAL A 34 -12.48 2.97 1.76
CA VAL A 34 -11.63 2.50 2.87
C VAL A 34 -10.85 3.65 3.50
N ILE A 35 -10.34 4.57 2.67
CA ILE A 35 -9.59 5.76 3.11
C ILE A 35 -10.56 6.84 3.60
N THR A 36 -11.59 7.18 2.82
CA THR A 36 -12.46 8.32 3.17
C THR A 36 -13.39 8.07 4.36
N SER A 37 -13.83 6.82 4.59
CA SER A 37 -14.83 6.49 5.61
C SER A 37 -14.62 5.16 6.34
N GLY A 38 -13.67 4.33 5.91
CA GLY A 38 -13.46 2.98 6.43
C GLY A 38 -12.29 2.83 7.40
N THR A 39 -11.64 1.66 7.33
CA THR A 39 -10.56 1.25 8.25
C THR A 39 -9.22 1.93 7.95
N GLY A 40 -9.06 2.56 6.79
CA GLY A 40 -7.83 3.15 6.30
C GLY A 40 -7.76 4.68 6.44
N LYS A 41 -8.59 5.31 7.28
CA LYS A 41 -8.69 6.78 7.38
C LYS A 41 -7.38 7.53 7.55
N ARG A 42 -6.41 6.93 8.26
CA ARG A 42 -5.09 7.54 8.46
C ARG A 42 -4.24 7.61 7.18
N ALA A 43 -4.61 6.89 6.13
CA ALA A 43 -3.94 6.93 4.83
C ALA A 43 -4.38 8.10 3.94
N ASP A 44 -5.27 8.99 4.40
CA ASP A 44 -5.70 10.13 3.61
C ASP A 44 -4.53 11.10 3.35
N ILE A 45 -4.21 11.30 2.07
CA ILE A 45 -3.15 12.20 1.59
C ILE A 45 -3.71 13.53 1.05
N GLY A 46 -5.02 13.80 1.20
CA GLY A 46 -5.66 15.04 0.76
C GLY A 46 -5.96 15.11 -0.74
N ARG A 47 -5.80 14.00 -1.48
CA ARG A 47 -6.13 13.86 -2.90
C ARG A 47 -6.63 12.45 -3.21
N PRO A 48 -7.24 12.19 -4.39
CA PRO A 48 -7.78 10.87 -4.72
C PRO A 48 -6.74 9.75 -4.58
N ALA A 49 -7.03 8.82 -3.67
CA ALA A 49 -6.25 7.60 -3.45
C ALA A 49 -7.20 6.45 -3.09
N ALA A 50 -6.76 5.22 -3.34
CA ALA A 50 -7.48 4.01 -3.02
C ALA A 50 -6.56 3.06 -2.25
N GLY A 51 -7.09 2.30 -1.29
CA GLY A 51 -6.26 1.37 -0.55
C GLY A 51 -7.04 0.41 0.33
N LYS A 52 -6.32 -0.53 0.94
CA LYS A 52 -6.89 -1.56 1.80
C LYS A 52 -5.99 -1.85 2.99
N THR A 53 -6.62 -1.99 4.15
CA THR A 53 -5.98 -2.50 5.37
C THR A 53 -5.98 -4.03 5.38
N GLY A 54 -4.91 -4.62 5.91
CA GLY A 54 -4.82 -6.04 6.29
C GLY A 54 -4.28 -6.17 7.72
N THR A 55 -4.77 -7.14 8.47
CA THR A 55 -4.24 -7.50 9.79
C THR A 55 -4.51 -8.98 10.01
N THR A 56 -3.49 -9.75 10.36
CA THR A 56 -3.64 -11.17 10.71
C THR A 56 -4.21 -11.32 12.11
N GLN A 57 -4.64 -12.54 12.46
CA GLN A 57 -5.07 -12.85 13.82
C GLN A 57 -3.93 -12.61 14.83
N GLU A 58 -4.28 -12.39 16.10
CA GLU A 58 -3.32 -12.10 17.18
C GLU A 58 -2.37 -10.92 16.92
N TYR A 59 -2.69 -10.05 15.96
CA TYR A 59 -1.92 -8.84 15.63
C TYR A 59 -0.46 -9.12 15.24
N THR A 60 -0.18 -10.23 14.54
CA THR A 60 1.20 -10.59 14.17
C THR A 60 1.71 -9.80 12.96
N ASP A 61 0.80 -9.40 12.07
CA ASP A 61 1.10 -8.69 10.84
C ASP A 61 0.08 -7.59 10.60
N ALA A 62 0.55 -6.43 10.17
CA ALA A 62 -0.29 -5.30 9.82
C ALA A 62 0.14 -4.71 8.47
N TRP A 63 -0.82 -4.55 7.57
CA TRP A 63 -0.60 -4.11 6.20
C TRP A 63 -1.46 -2.91 5.85
N PHE A 64 -0.89 -1.99 5.08
CA PHE A 64 -1.65 -1.07 4.26
C PHE A 64 -1.10 -1.09 2.83
N VAL A 65 -1.95 -1.39 1.86
CA VAL A 65 -1.62 -1.33 0.43
C VAL A 65 -2.50 -0.28 -0.21
N GLY A 66 -1.91 0.65 -0.94
CA GLY A 66 -2.67 1.72 -1.58
C GLY A 66 -1.99 2.25 -2.83
N TYR A 67 -2.78 2.97 -3.63
CA TYR A 67 -2.34 3.50 -4.90
C TYR A 67 -3.03 4.82 -5.27
N THR A 68 -2.34 5.53 -6.16
CA THR A 68 -2.78 6.64 -7.01
C THR A 68 -2.68 6.16 -8.47
N PRO A 69 -3.19 6.91 -9.47
CA PRO A 69 -2.96 6.56 -10.87
C PRO A 69 -1.47 6.42 -11.24
N GLU A 70 -0.58 7.15 -10.56
CA GLU A 70 0.85 7.23 -10.86
C GLU A 70 1.71 6.21 -10.11
N LEU A 71 1.31 5.82 -8.89
CA LEU A 71 2.12 4.96 -8.03
C LEU A 71 1.29 4.06 -7.13
N THR A 72 1.74 2.82 -6.98
CA THR A 72 1.26 1.85 -5.98
C THR A 72 2.36 1.61 -4.95
N ALA A 73 2.00 1.57 -3.67
CA ALA A 73 2.91 1.27 -2.57
C ALA A 73 2.24 0.36 -1.52
N SER A 74 3.07 -0.42 -0.83
CA SER A 74 2.66 -1.34 0.23
C SER A 74 3.53 -1.11 1.46
N VAL A 75 2.92 -1.11 2.64
CA VAL A 75 3.60 -1.07 3.93
C VAL A 75 3.18 -2.27 4.74
N TRP A 76 4.17 -3.03 5.21
CA TRP A 76 4.02 -4.07 6.22
C TRP A 76 4.73 -3.66 7.49
N ILE A 77 4.15 -4.06 8.61
CA ILE A 77 4.80 -4.07 9.91
C ILE A 77 4.55 -5.44 10.52
N GLY A 78 5.62 -6.04 11.04
CA GLY A 78 5.65 -7.35 11.69
C GLY A 78 7.08 -7.70 12.09
N TYR A 79 7.25 -8.88 12.67
CA TYR A 79 8.57 -9.42 12.99
C TYR A 79 9.00 -10.39 11.89
N PRO A 80 10.16 -10.20 11.25
CA PRO A 80 10.54 -10.96 10.06
C PRO A 80 10.89 -12.42 10.35
N GLU A 81 11.39 -12.71 11.56
CA GLU A 81 11.89 -14.03 11.93
C GLU A 81 10.96 -14.79 12.89
N GLU A 82 9.96 -14.13 13.46
CA GLU A 82 9.15 -14.69 14.54
C GLU A 82 7.69 -14.27 14.46
N THR A 83 6.76 -15.20 14.70
CA THR A 83 5.33 -14.89 14.80
C THR A 83 5.01 -14.35 16.20
N LYS A 84 5.21 -13.04 16.39
CA LYS A 84 5.01 -12.36 17.68
C LYS A 84 3.89 -11.30 17.59
N PRO A 85 2.95 -11.27 18.55
CA PRO A 85 1.92 -10.22 18.60
C PRO A 85 2.51 -8.82 18.71
N MET A 86 1.98 -7.89 17.93
CA MET A 86 2.20 -6.44 18.06
C MET A 86 1.00 -5.76 18.72
N SER A 87 0.48 -6.36 19.79
CA SER A 87 -0.79 -5.98 20.40
C SER A 87 -0.82 -4.54 20.93
N ARG A 88 0.33 -3.97 21.28
CA ARG A 88 0.43 -2.57 21.69
C ARG A 88 1.85 -2.01 21.55
N ILE A 89 2.01 -0.97 20.73
CA ILE A 89 3.20 -0.11 20.75
C ILE A 89 2.76 1.23 21.33
N ARG A 90 3.29 1.57 22.51
CA ARG A 90 2.83 2.70 23.34
C ARG A 90 1.35 2.57 23.68
N ASP A 91 0.47 3.36 23.06
CA ASP A 91 -0.98 3.37 23.30
C ASP A 91 -1.79 2.97 22.05
N THR A 92 -1.11 2.44 21.02
CA THR A 92 -1.73 2.08 19.74
C THR A 92 -1.57 0.58 19.48
N ILE A 93 -2.69 -0.09 19.20
CA ILE A 93 -2.70 -1.46 18.69
C ILE A 93 -2.21 -1.43 17.25
N VAL A 94 -1.25 -2.29 16.88
CA VAL A 94 -0.71 -2.30 15.52
C VAL A 94 -1.65 -3.08 14.60
N VAL A 95 -2.45 -2.34 13.84
CA VAL A 95 -3.32 -2.84 12.77
C VAL A 95 -3.11 -2.06 11.48
N GLY A 96 -3.59 -2.58 10.35
CA GLY A 96 -3.38 -1.96 9.04
C GLY A 96 -3.76 -0.48 8.96
N GLY A 97 -4.79 -0.05 9.68
CA GLY A 97 -5.26 1.35 9.75
C GLY A 97 -4.51 2.28 10.72
N THR A 98 -3.42 1.80 11.32
CA THR A 98 -2.59 2.57 12.28
C THR A 98 -1.26 2.92 11.66
N PHE A 99 -0.14 2.44 12.23
CA PHE A 99 1.19 2.72 11.75
C PHE A 99 1.41 2.40 10.26
N PRO A 100 0.93 1.27 9.69
CA PRO A 100 1.12 1.00 8.26
C PRO A 100 0.46 2.07 7.37
N ALA A 101 -0.77 2.47 7.68
CA ALA A 101 -1.49 3.53 6.98
C ALA A 101 -0.82 4.91 7.14
N ASP A 102 -0.33 5.24 8.34
CA ASP A 102 0.40 6.49 8.58
C ASP A 102 1.72 6.55 7.80
N ILE A 103 2.51 5.45 7.79
CA ILE A 103 3.75 5.37 7.03
C ILE A 103 3.46 5.50 5.52
N TRP A 104 2.44 4.79 5.03
CA TRP A 104 2.01 4.89 3.64
C TRP A 104 1.63 6.33 3.28
N ARG A 105 0.87 7.02 4.14
CA ARG A 105 0.51 8.44 3.94
C ARG A 105 1.76 9.30 3.83
N ILE A 106 2.67 9.20 4.80
CA ILE A 106 3.89 10.01 4.86
C ILE A 106 4.72 9.84 3.58
N PHE A 107 4.90 8.60 3.13
CA PHE A 107 5.61 8.31 1.88
C PHE A 107 4.88 8.87 0.66
N MET A 108 3.58 8.58 0.51
CA MET A 108 2.81 8.96 -0.67
C MET A 108 2.52 10.46 -0.77
N SER A 109 2.51 11.19 0.36
CA SER A 109 2.42 12.66 0.38
C SER A 109 3.62 13.36 -0.25
N GLN A 110 4.75 12.66 -0.43
CA GLN A 110 5.94 13.21 -1.09
C GLN A 110 5.93 13.01 -2.62
N ILE A 111 5.01 12.20 -3.14
CA ILE A 111 4.98 11.81 -4.55
C ILE A 111 3.96 12.68 -5.30
N GLY A 112 4.32 13.18 -6.48
CA GLY A 112 3.38 13.90 -7.36
C GLY A 112 2.95 15.28 -6.87
N ASN A 113 3.87 16.03 -6.25
CA ASN A 113 3.83 17.49 -6.22
C ASN A 113 4.39 18.06 -7.54
#